data_AF-A0A939PAN7-F1
#
_entry.id   AF-A0A939PAN7-F1
#
_cell.length_a   1.000
_cell.length_b   1.000
_cell.length_c   1.000
_cell.angle_alpha   90.00
_cell.angle_beta   90.00
_cell.angle_gamma   90.00
#
_symmetry.space_group_name_H-M   'P 1'
#
loop_
_entity.id
_entity.type
_entity.pdbx_description
1 polymer ?
#
loop_
_entity_poly.entity_id
_entity_poly.type
_entity_poly.pdbx_seq_one_letter_code
_entity_poly.pdbx_strand_id
1 'polypeptide(L)'
;MDSSFASEWPEARRQQSTTLFRGRHEPPLRKLVVLVDVDVLSQEGELSAGWQLSGVIEHGYIRCYRYADQGPPVDADWQLCGPGSEERFAVGWAMPPERDNDGGWSFIYAHEDRASYTGFSGSVVETARRDAGSTSYSNLPPEAAAQQREADTLAVLVADQAHADIFITNRPYLFESKRHSYSNLTVCRPEEALALIGLYLRAQGERVIPLAPVGGHYLRLEGGLYSWVGARELLPSAWRWYTACVQHASAAGDDSLLYLGGSALQRVQRALEHRDNVHCSLNQIQDGVTLEAALSSFEVALILLLGAVDATARVAHTVLGISGKTRDAGWQSPGWLSKVGTSAPALAAIFASGTDEQCTLTILRLLRNTVHGEALRGMRVQSSSAERKTLFGIPRDDESILRASFAALGGEESWGVEQLHRGFHADPGVLLEALFPRVIALLNLVMDETPVEHLSHVVLKPAHMLPPEDRPLGPFHERTRRSVRLQLGI
;
A
#
# COMPACT_ATOMS: atom_id res chain seq x y z
N MET A 1 -30.80 -8.30 -21.61
CA MET A 1 -31.37 -8.51 -20.27
C MET A 1 -30.47 -7.75 -19.32
N ASP A 2 -30.97 -6.67 -18.71
CA ASP A 2 -30.25 -5.96 -17.65
C ASP A 2 -30.16 -6.86 -16.42
N SER A 3 -29.14 -7.72 -16.34
CA SER A 3 -28.71 -8.24 -15.06
C SER A 3 -27.93 -7.13 -14.38
N SER A 4 -28.61 -6.24 -13.67
CA SER A 4 -27.92 -5.38 -12.72
C SER A 4 -27.22 -6.32 -11.73
N PHE A 5 -25.90 -6.49 -11.86
CA PHE A 5 -25.09 -7.15 -10.84
C PHE A 5 -25.26 -6.31 -9.57
N ALA A 6 -26.19 -6.73 -8.71
CA ALA A 6 -26.42 -6.06 -7.45
C ALA A 6 -25.13 -6.19 -6.64
N SER A 7 -24.55 -5.06 -6.26
CA SER A 7 -23.37 -5.06 -5.39
C SER A 7 -23.66 -5.89 -4.15
N GLU A 8 -22.87 -6.94 -3.95
CA GLU A 8 -23.00 -7.80 -2.78
C GLU A 8 -22.32 -7.13 -1.59
N TRP A 9 -22.99 -7.08 -0.46
CA TRP A 9 -22.47 -6.47 0.77
C TRP A 9 -22.00 -7.57 1.73
N PRO A 10 -20.86 -7.40 2.41
CA PRO A 10 -20.42 -8.41 3.36
C PRO A 10 -21.34 -8.47 4.57
N GLU A 11 -21.54 -9.68 5.11
CA GLU A 11 -22.36 -9.86 6.31
C GLU A 11 -21.66 -9.29 7.54
N ALA A 12 -22.34 -8.37 8.24
CA ALA A 12 -21.82 -7.81 9.47
C ALA A 12 -21.66 -8.88 10.55
N ARG A 13 -20.51 -8.88 11.24
CA ARG A 13 -20.34 -9.72 12.43
C ARG A 13 -21.34 -9.32 13.51
N ARG A 14 -22.21 -10.26 13.89
CA ARG A 14 -23.09 -10.09 15.06
C ARG A 14 -22.24 -10.00 16.32
N GLN A 15 -22.07 -8.78 16.85
CA GLN A 15 -21.49 -8.53 18.16
C GLN A 15 -22.54 -7.89 19.06
N GLN A 16 -22.66 -8.38 20.31
CA GLN A 16 -23.78 -8.14 21.24
C GLN A 16 -23.74 -6.81 22.04
N SER A 17 -22.94 -5.80 21.65
CA SER A 17 -22.84 -4.55 22.44
C SER A 17 -23.86 -3.47 22.02
N THR A 18 -24.57 -2.90 23.00
CA THR A 18 -25.70 -1.96 22.82
C THR A 18 -25.34 -0.50 23.17
N THR A 19 -24.09 -0.06 23.00
CA THR A 19 -23.69 1.31 23.38
C THR A 19 -24.18 2.38 22.39
N LEU A 20 -24.52 3.58 22.90
CA LEU A 20 -25.13 4.69 22.13
C LEU A 20 -24.26 5.21 20.99
N PHE A 21 -22.95 5.28 21.17
CA PHE A 21 -21.99 5.76 20.17
C PHE A 21 -21.36 4.63 19.35
N ARG A 22 -22.00 3.46 19.31
CA ARG A 22 -21.54 2.37 18.46
C ARG A 22 -21.93 2.68 17.01
N GLY A 23 -20.93 2.87 16.15
CA GLY A 23 -21.15 2.93 14.71
C GLY A 23 -21.89 1.68 14.22
N ARG A 24 -22.67 1.82 13.15
CA ARG A 24 -23.27 0.67 12.46
C ARG A 24 -22.11 -0.21 12.00
N HIS A 25 -21.94 -1.40 12.59
CA HIS A 25 -20.87 -2.36 12.24
C HIS A 25 -21.08 -3.03 10.87
N GLU A 26 -21.93 -2.46 10.02
CA GLU A 26 -22.05 -2.90 8.65
C GLU A 26 -20.76 -2.52 7.93
N PRO A 27 -20.08 -3.48 7.28
CA PRO A 27 -18.90 -3.19 6.47
C PRO A 27 -19.22 -2.06 5.49
N PRO A 28 -18.49 -0.92 5.53
CA PRO A 28 -18.83 0.27 4.77
C PRO A 28 -18.71 0.10 3.25
N LEU A 29 -18.05 -0.95 2.76
CA LEU A 29 -17.84 -1.20 1.34
C LEU A 29 -18.50 -2.52 0.91
N ARG A 30 -18.91 -2.59 -0.37
CA ARG A 30 -19.32 -3.84 -1.02
C ARG A 30 -18.18 -4.84 -1.06
N LYS A 31 -18.48 -6.13 -1.28
CA LYS A 31 -17.45 -7.14 -1.56
C LYS A 31 -16.58 -6.72 -2.74
N LEU A 32 -15.28 -6.92 -2.57
CA LEU A 32 -14.29 -6.75 -3.62
C LEU A 32 -14.35 -7.97 -4.53
N VAL A 33 -14.48 -7.76 -5.84
CA VAL A 33 -14.47 -8.83 -6.84
C VAL A 33 -13.08 -8.92 -7.44
N VAL A 34 -12.45 -10.08 -7.32
CA VAL A 34 -11.09 -10.32 -7.78
C VAL A 34 -11.13 -11.44 -8.80
N LEU A 35 -10.49 -11.24 -9.95
CA LEU A 35 -10.10 -12.34 -10.83
C LEU A 35 -8.58 -12.54 -10.69
N VAL A 36 -8.15 -13.78 -10.52
CA VAL A 36 -6.74 -14.12 -10.33
C VAL A 36 -6.30 -15.17 -11.34
N ASP A 37 -5.20 -14.88 -12.00
CA ASP A 37 -4.46 -15.85 -12.80
C ASP A 37 -3.81 -16.86 -11.84
N VAL A 38 -4.19 -18.14 -11.93
CA VAL A 38 -3.80 -19.14 -10.92
C VAL A 38 -2.29 -19.35 -10.82
N ASP A 39 -1.55 -19.04 -11.89
CA ASP A 39 -0.10 -19.15 -11.94
C ASP A 39 0.61 -18.16 -11.00
N VAL A 40 -0.10 -17.14 -10.50
CA VAL A 40 0.44 -16.19 -9.52
C VAL A 40 0.24 -16.63 -8.07
N LEU A 41 -0.58 -17.66 -7.83
CA LEU A 41 -0.84 -18.20 -6.50
C LEU A 41 0.22 -19.22 -6.11
N SER A 42 0.51 -19.30 -4.82
CA SER A 42 1.53 -20.21 -4.28
C SER A 42 0.98 -20.92 -3.04
N GLN A 43 0.94 -22.25 -3.10
CA GLN A 43 0.49 -23.10 -2.00
C GLN A 43 1.63 -23.70 -1.18
N GLU A 44 2.85 -23.65 -1.72
CA GLU A 44 4.05 -24.24 -1.13
C GLU A 44 5.16 -23.20 -0.99
N GLY A 45 5.99 -23.35 0.05
CA GLY A 45 7.21 -22.56 0.22
C GLY A 45 7.13 -21.47 1.28
N GLU A 46 8.12 -20.56 1.22
CA GLU A 46 8.27 -19.45 2.16
C GLU A 46 7.21 -18.35 1.95
N LEU A 47 7.07 -17.50 2.97
CA LEU A 47 6.16 -16.36 2.95
C LEU A 47 6.49 -15.39 1.80
N SER A 48 5.67 -15.40 0.75
CA SER A 48 5.73 -14.53 -0.42
C SER A 48 4.41 -13.77 -0.63
N ALA A 49 4.36 -12.85 -1.61
CA ALA A 49 3.13 -12.16 -1.99
C ALA A 49 2.08 -13.14 -2.51
N GLY A 50 2.45 -14.04 -3.44
CA GLY A 50 1.55 -15.09 -3.95
C GLY A 50 1.04 -16.05 -2.87
N TRP A 51 1.89 -16.40 -1.90
CA TRP A 51 1.49 -17.22 -0.76
C TRP A 51 0.44 -16.51 0.12
N GLN A 52 0.66 -15.22 0.41
CA GLN A 52 -0.30 -14.45 1.22
C GLN A 52 -1.59 -14.17 0.48
N LEU A 53 -1.50 -13.81 -0.81
CA LEU A 53 -2.69 -13.62 -1.65
C LEU A 53 -3.58 -14.84 -1.63
N SER A 54 -3.01 -16.04 -1.78
CA SER A 54 -3.76 -17.30 -1.74
C SER A 54 -4.64 -17.40 -0.48
N GLY A 55 -4.12 -17.00 0.69
CA GLY A 55 -4.90 -16.99 1.92
C GLY A 55 -5.86 -15.80 2.06
N VAL A 56 -5.47 -14.61 1.60
CA VAL A 56 -6.25 -13.38 1.77
C VAL A 56 -7.47 -13.37 0.85
N ILE A 57 -7.37 -13.83 -0.40
CA ILE A 57 -8.49 -13.84 -1.36
C ILE A 57 -9.65 -14.76 -0.95
N GLU A 58 -9.40 -15.69 -0.02
CA GLU A 58 -10.41 -16.56 0.60
C GLU A 58 -11.24 -15.83 1.70
N HIS A 59 -10.92 -14.57 2.00
CA HIS A 59 -11.64 -13.82 3.02
C HIS A 59 -13.06 -13.54 2.56
N GLY A 60 -14.06 -13.75 3.43
CA GLY A 60 -15.49 -13.61 3.06
C GLY A 60 -15.95 -12.20 2.63
N TYR A 61 -15.05 -11.21 2.60
CA TYR A 61 -15.31 -9.87 2.06
C TYR A 61 -14.84 -9.73 0.60
N ILE A 62 -14.28 -10.80 0.04
CA ILE A 62 -13.73 -10.89 -1.30
C ILE A 62 -14.50 -11.99 -2.01
N ARG A 63 -14.96 -11.69 -3.23
CA ARG A 63 -15.44 -12.68 -4.19
C ARG A 63 -14.29 -12.94 -5.16
N CYS A 64 -13.81 -14.17 -5.22
CA CYS A 64 -12.66 -14.53 -6.03
C CYS A 64 -13.07 -15.46 -7.18
N TYR A 65 -12.62 -15.15 -8.39
CA TYR A 65 -12.65 -16.02 -9.55
C TYR A 65 -11.22 -16.40 -9.94
N ARG A 66 -11.00 -17.69 -10.18
CA ARG A 66 -9.74 -18.22 -10.72
C ARG A 66 -9.81 -18.28 -12.23
N TYR A 67 -8.69 -18.03 -12.89
CA TYR A 67 -8.56 -18.12 -14.33
C TYR A 67 -7.25 -18.81 -14.70
N ALA A 68 -7.32 -19.63 -15.74
CA ALA A 68 -6.18 -20.23 -16.43
C ALA A 68 -6.55 -20.37 -17.91
N ASP A 69 -5.59 -20.23 -18.82
CA ASP A 69 -5.88 -20.34 -20.27
C ASP A 69 -6.37 -21.75 -20.66
N GLN A 70 -6.01 -22.77 -19.88
CA GLN A 70 -6.46 -24.16 -20.06
C GLN A 70 -7.72 -24.49 -19.25
N GLY A 71 -8.24 -23.53 -18.49
CA GLY A 71 -9.40 -23.69 -17.64
C GLY A 71 -9.12 -24.36 -16.29
N PRO A 72 -10.18 -24.62 -15.50
CA PRO A 72 -10.10 -25.26 -14.19
C PRO A 72 -9.47 -26.67 -14.25
N PRO A 73 -8.80 -27.10 -13.17
CA PRO A 73 -8.29 -28.46 -13.07
C PRO A 73 -9.43 -29.48 -12.97
N VAL A 74 -9.10 -30.74 -13.26
CA VAL A 74 -10.08 -31.83 -13.36
C VAL A 74 -10.80 -32.10 -12.02
N ASP A 75 -10.13 -31.82 -10.90
CA ASP A 75 -10.62 -31.99 -9.53
C ASP A 75 -11.35 -30.76 -8.97
N ALA A 76 -11.58 -29.73 -9.78
CA ALA A 76 -12.40 -28.58 -9.37
C ALA A 76 -13.86 -29.00 -9.03
N ASP A 77 -14.57 -28.15 -8.30
CA ASP A 77 -15.99 -28.38 -8.00
C ASP A 77 -16.86 -28.08 -9.23
N TRP A 78 -17.10 -29.11 -10.03
CA TRP A 78 -17.82 -29.02 -11.30
C TRP A 78 -19.32 -29.24 -11.14
N GLN A 79 -20.12 -28.28 -11.59
CA GLN A 79 -21.59 -28.32 -11.59
C GLN A 79 -22.17 -28.20 -13.01
N LEU A 80 -23.44 -28.55 -13.19
CA LEU A 80 -24.15 -28.45 -14.47
C LEU A 80 -24.85 -27.10 -14.59
N CYS A 81 -24.84 -26.48 -15.78
CA CYS A 81 -25.51 -25.19 -16.06
C CYS A 81 -27.05 -25.22 -15.87
N GLY A 82 -27.63 -26.40 -15.66
CA GLY A 82 -29.05 -26.57 -15.35
C GLY A 82 -29.51 -28.01 -15.57
N PRO A 83 -30.76 -28.34 -15.19
CA PRO A 83 -31.33 -29.67 -15.43
C PRO A 83 -31.36 -29.99 -16.94
N GLY A 84 -30.61 -31.01 -17.36
CA GLY A 84 -30.56 -31.46 -18.76
C GLY A 84 -29.54 -30.74 -19.65
N SER A 85 -28.74 -29.81 -19.12
CA SER A 85 -27.57 -29.28 -19.84
C SER A 85 -26.42 -30.28 -19.76
N GLU A 86 -25.66 -30.45 -20.84
CA GLU A 86 -24.37 -31.16 -20.84
C GLU A 86 -23.21 -30.23 -20.46
N GLU A 87 -23.45 -28.92 -20.46
CA GLU A 87 -22.47 -27.90 -20.16
C GLU A 87 -22.18 -27.83 -18.66
N ARG A 88 -20.90 -27.82 -18.33
CA ARG A 88 -20.39 -27.82 -16.95
C ARG A 88 -19.57 -26.57 -16.69
N PHE A 89 -19.66 -26.07 -15.46
CA PHE A 89 -18.83 -24.98 -14.97
C PHE A 89 -18.15 -25.38 -13.65
N ALA A 90 -17.00 -24.78 -13.37
CA ALA A 90 -16.33 -24.95 -12.09
C ALA A 90 -16.65 -23.78 -11.15
N VAL A 91 -17.07 -24.07 -9.93
CA VAL A 91 -17.38 -23.05 -8.92
C VAL A 91 -16.13 -22.27 -8.53
N GLY A 92 -16.21 -20.94 -8.53
CA GLY A 92 -15.08 -20.06 -8.23
C GLY A 92 -14.10 -19.88 -9.38
N TRP A 93 -14.50 -20.23 -10.61
CA TRP A 93 -13.70 -20.08 -11.82
C TRP A 93 -14.41 -19.24 -12.87
N ALA A 94 -13.60 -18.54 -13.67
CA ALA A 94 -13.97 -18.05 -14.98
C ALA A 94 -13.37 -18.99 -16.03
N MET A 95 -14.24 -19.58 -16.85
CA MET A 95 -13.85 -20.51 -17.91
C MET A 95 -13.11 -19.76 -19.03
N PRO A 96 -12.17 -20.41 -19.74
CA PRO A 96 -11.55 -19.82 -20.92
C PRO A 96 -12.63 -19.46 -21.96
N PRO A 97 -12.49 -18.33 -22.65
CA PRO A 97 -13.46 -17.94 -23.65
C PRO A 97 -13.38 -18.83 -24.88
N GLU A 98 -14.52 -19.25 -25.38
CA GLU A 98 -14.68 -19.97 -26.63
C GLU A 98 -15.11 -19.02 -27.74
N ARG A 99 -14.69 -19.31 -28.96
CA ARG A 99 -15.00 -18.48 -30.12
C ARG A 99 -16.32 -18.90 -30.73
N ASP A 100 -17.23 -17.95 -30.86
CA ASP A 100 -18.56 -18.16 -31.41
C ASP A 100 -18.52 -18.13 -32.95
N ASN A 101 -19.53 -18.73 -33.60
CA ASN A 101 -19.66 -18.75 -35.06
C ASN A 101 -19.72 -17.34 -35.69
N ASP A 102 -20.19 -16.35 -34.95
CA ASP A 102 -20.30 -14.95 -35.39
C ASP A 102 -19.02 -14.14 -35.17
N GLY A 103 -17.92 -14.79 -34.75
CA GLY A 103 -16.63 -14.14 -34.50
C GLY A 103 -16.54 -13.37 -33.17
N GLY A 104 -17.55 -13.53 -32.31
CA GLY A 104 -17.50 -13.15 -30.90
C GLY A 104 -16.78 -14.18 -30.05
N TRP A 105 -16.60 -13.85 -28.78
CA TRP A 105 -16.09 -14.76 -27.75
C TRP A 105 -17.12 -14.84 -26.63
N SER A 106 -17.36 -16.03 -26.10
CA SER A 106 -18.25 -16.23 -24.96
C SER A 106 -17.60 -17.10 -23.90
N PHE A 107 -17.98 -16.88 -22.63
CA PHE A 107 -17.47 -17.66 -21.51
C PHE A 107 -18.47 -17.72 -20.36
N ILE A 108 -18.24 -18.67 -19.47
CA ILE A 108 -19.00 -18.86 -18.23
C ILE A 108 -18.11 -18.53 -17.04
N TYR A 109 -18.67 -17.85 -16.05
CA TYR A 109 -18.05 -17.72 -14.74
C TYR A 109 -19.07 -18.03 -13.65
N ALA A 110 -18.59 -18.60 -12.55
CA ALA A 110 -19.47 -19.05 -11.49
C ALA A 110 -18.91 -18.79 -10.09
N HIS A 111 -19.81 -18.44 -9.18
CA HIS A 111 -19.52 -18.30 -7.75
C HIS A 111 -20.67 -18.91 -6.97
N GLU A 112 -20.34 -19.75 -5.98
CA GLU A 112 -21.32 -20.54 -5.23
C GLU A 112 -22.21 -21.37 -6.19
N ASP A 113 -23.53 -21.20 -6.12
CA ASP A 113 -24.53 -21.92 -6.90
C ASP A 113 -25.00 -21.16 -8.14
N ARG A 114 -24.33 -20.07 -8.52
CA ARG A 114 -24.72 -19.19 -9.63
C ARG A 114 -23.66 -19.17 -10.72
N ALA A 115 -24.04 -19.64 -11.90
CA ALA A 115 -23.30 -19.45 -13.14
C ALA A 115 -23.87 -18.27 -13.93
N SER A 116 -22.99 -17.51 -14.57
CA SER A 116 -23.31 -16.42 -15.49
C SER A 116 -22.62 -16.67 -16.83
N TYR A 117 -23.35 -16.41 -17.92
CA TYR A 117 -22.84 -16.51 -19.28
C TYR A 117 -22.76 -15.11 -19.89
N THR A 118 -21.61 -14.78 -20.49
CA THR A 118 -21.39 -13.48 -21.13
C THR A 118 -20.43 -13.60 -22.30
N GLY A 119 -20.25 -12.53 -23.06
CA GLY A 119 -19.35 -12.52 -24.21
C GLY A 119 -18.97 -11.11 -24.68
N PHE A 120 -18.00 -11.06 -25.58
CA PHE A 120 -17.42 -9.81 -26.10
C PHE A 120 -16.97 -9.93 -27.55
N SER A 121 -16.80 -8.80 -28.23
CA SER A 121 -16.37 -8.75 -29.63
C SER A 121 -14.89 -9.09 -29.79
N GLY A 122 -14.54 -9.87 -30.81
CA GLY A 122 -13.16 -10.27 -31.11
C GLY A 122 -12.26 -9.15 -31.67
N SER A 123 -12.77 -7.96 -31.97
CA SER A 123 -11.98 -6.88 -32.62
C SER A 123 -10.80 -6.39 -31.77
N VAL A 124 -10.96 -6.36 -30.44
CA VAL A 124 -9.88 -5.98 -29.51
C VAL A 124 -8.78 -7.04 -29.49
N VAL A 125 -9.17 -8.32 -29.46
CA VAL A 125 -8.26 -9.47 -29.50
C VAL A 125 -7.42 -9.49 -30.77
N GLU A 126 -8.04 -9.27 -31.93
CA GLU A 126 -7.35 -9.18 -33.22
C GLU A 126 -6.37 -8.01 -33.29
N THR A 127 -6.69 -6.90 -32.63
CA THR A 127 -5.81 -5.74 -32.55
C THR A 127 -4.58 -6.04 -31.70
N ALA A 128 -4.73 -6.68 -30.55
CA ALA A 128 -3.63 -7.09 -29.68
C ALA A 128 -2.70 -8.10 -30.36
N ARG A 129 -3.27 -9.08 -31.06
CA ARG A 129 -2.52 -10.06 -31.86
C ARG A 129 -1.58 -9.37 -32.86
N ARG A 130 -2.05 -8.29 -33.51
CA ARG A 130 -1.31 -7.51 -34.53
C ARG A 130 -0.45 -6.39 -33.95
N ASP A 131 -0.36 -6.25 -32.63
CA ASP A 131 0.37 -5.17 -32.00
C ASP A 131 1.90 -5.34 -32.09
N ALA A 132 2.46 -4.92 -33.21
CA ALA A 132 3.90 -4.90 -33.46
C ALA A 132 4.64 -3.80 -32.67
N GLY A 133 3.93 -2.95 -31.93
CA GLY A 133 4.53 -1.87 -31.12
C GLY A 133 4.98 -2.31 -29.74
N SER A 134 4.56 -3.49 -29.27
CA SER A 134 4.92 -4.02 -27.96
C SER A 134 6.24 -4.79 -28.00
N THR A 135 7.05 -4.63 -26.96
CA THR A 135 8.31 -5.37 -26.74
C THR A 135 8.11 -6.64 -25.91
N SER A 136 6.92 -6.81 -25.32
CA SER A 136 6.50 -8.04 -24.64
C SER A 136 6.61 -9.24 -25.58
N TYR A 137 7.20 -10.32 -25.06
CA TYR A 137 7.45 -11.56 -25.81
C TYR A 137 8.38 -11.42 -27.02
N SER A 138 9.23 -10.39 -27.05
CA SER A 138 10.27 -10.22 -28.08
C SER A 138 11.26 -11.38 -28.18
N ASN A 139 11.35 -12.22 -27.14
CA ASN A 139 12.12 -13.45 -27.12
C ASN A 139 11.43 -14.65 -27.79
N LEU A 140 10.15 -14.55 -28.17
CA LEU A 140 9.38 -15.62 -28.81
C LEU A 140 9.31 -15.43 -30.34
N PRO A 141 9.08 -16.51 -31.11
CA PRO A 141 8.74 -16.38 -32.53
C PRO A 141 7.51 -15.48 -32.75
N PRO A 142 7.41 -14.74 -33.88
CA PRO A 142 6.35 -13.75 -34.08
C PRO A 142 4.92 -14.26 -33.88
N GLU A 143 4.64 -15.46 -34.38
CA GLU A 143 3.33 -16.11 -34.24
C GLU A 143 3.03 -16.52 -32.80
N ALA A 144 4.02 -17.05 -32.07
CA ALA A 144 3.87 -17.40 -30.65
C ALA A 144 3.68 -16.13 -29.78
N ALA A 145 4.41 -15.06 -30.08
CA ALA A 145 4.21 -13.76 -29.42
C ALA A 145 2.80 -13.20 -29.71
N ALA A 146 2.30 -13.36 -30.93
CA ALA A 146 0.95 -12.95 -31.31
C ALA A 146 -0.13 -13.74 -30.56
N GLN A 147 0.03 -15.06 -30.46
CA GLN A 147 -0.86 -15.93 -29.67
C GLN A 147 -0.84 -15.56 -28.19
N GLN A 148 0.32 -15.22 -27.63
CA GLN A 148 0.41 -14.84 -26.22
C GLN A 148 -0.23 -13.47 -25.94
N ARG A 149 -0.07 -12.49 -26.82
CA ARG A 149 -0.80 -11.21 -26.70
C ARG A 149 -2.30 -11.40 -26.79
N GLU A 150 -2.76 -12.29 -27.67
CA GLU A 150 -4.15 -12.70 -27.77
C GLU A 150 -4.66 -13.32 -26.46
N ALA A 151 -3.93 -14.29 -25.90
CA ALA A 151 -4.28 -14.91 -24.62
C ALA A 151 -4.34 -13.89 -23.47
N ASP A 152 -3.38 -12.98 -23.40
CA ASP A 152 -3.36 -11.92 -22.39
C ASP A 152 -4.56 -10.98 -22.51
N THR A 153 -4.91 -10.57 -23.73
CA THR A 153 -6.09 -9.75 -23.99
C THR A 153 -7.39 -10.49 -23.69
N LEU A 154 -7.48 -11.80 -23.96
CA LEU A 154 -8.63 -12.61 -23.58
C LEU A 154 -8.80 -12.66 -22.06
N ALA A 155 -7.72 -12.90 -21.31
CA ALA A 155 -7.76 -12.98 -19.85
C ALA A 155 -8.26 -11.69 -19.19
N VAL A 156 -7.80 -10.53 -19.66
CA VAL A 156 -8.25 -9.24 -19.10
C VAL A 156 -9.68 -8.89 -19.53
N LEU A 157 -10.12 -9.28 -20.73
CA LEU A 157 -11.51 -9.13 -21.15
C LEU A 157 -12.45 -10.03 -20.34
N VAL A 158 -12.02 -11.25 -20.01
CA VAL A 158 -12.73 -12.12 -19.06
C VAL A 158 -12.90 -11.43 -17.70
N ALA A 159 -11.83 -10.81 -17.17
CA ALA A 159 -11.92 -10.07 -15.91
C ALA A 159 -12.89 -8.88 -15.96
N ASP A 160 -12.83 -8.08 -17.02
CA ASP A 160 -13.72 -6.93 -17.22
C ASP A 160 -15.19 -7.36 -17.33
N GLN A 161 -15.47 -8.41 -18.12
CA GLN A 161 -16.83 -8.93 -18.32
C GLN A 161 -17.36 -9.75 -17.13
N ALA A 162 -16.48 -10.29 -16.29
CA ALA A 162 -16.82 -10.86 -14.99
C ALA A 162 -17.01 -9.78 -13.90
N HIS A 163 -16.91 -8.49 -14.27
CA HIS A 163 -17.02 -7.35 -13.38
C HIS A 163 -16.04 -7.41 -12.20
N ALA A 164 -14.82 -7.90 -12.45
CA ALA A 164 -13.75 -7.85 -11.47
C ALA A 164 -13.31 -6.40 -11.25
N ASP A 165 -13.02 -6.07 -9.99
CA ASP A 165 -12.40 -4.81 -9.59
C ASP A 165 -10.89 -4.87 -9.81
N ILE A 166 -10.32 -6.05 -9.57
CA ILE A 166 -8.89 -6.32 -9.70
C ILE A 166 -8.67 -7.58 -10.52
N PHE A 167 -7.80 -7.49 -11.53
CA PHE A 167 -7.22 -8.65 -12.21
C PHE A 167 -5.76 -8.82 -11.77
N ILE A 168 -5.47 -9.93 -11.09
CA ILE A 168 -4.12 -10.24 -10.58
C ILE A 168 -3.42 -11.16 -11.56
N THR A 169 -2.31 -10.71 -12.15
CA THR A 169 -1.57 -11.49 -13.15
C THR A 169 -0.10 -11.04 -13.28
N ASN A 170 0.74 -11.91 -13.86
CA ASN A 170 2.12 -11.61 -14.24
C ASN A 170 2.31 -11.43 -15.76
N ARG A 171 1.22 -11.34 -16.52
CA ARG A 171 1.21 -11.19 -17.98
C ARG A 171 1.85 -9.86 -18.43
N PRO A 172 3.08 -9.85 -18.99
CA PRO A 172 3.83 -8.61 -19.27
C PRO A 172 3.13 -7.68 -20.26
N TYR A 173 2.40 -8.21 -21.25
CA TYR A 173 1.74 -7.38 -22.26
C TYR A 173 0.74 -6.40 -21.67
N LEU A 174 0.05 -6.81 -20.59
CA LEU A 174 -0.96 -6.00 -19.91
C LEU A 174 -0.37 -4.81 -19.15
N PHE A 175 0.91 -4.86 -18.78
CA PHE A 175 1.58 -3.76 -18.07
C PHE A 175 2.36 -2.81 -19.00
N GLU A 176 2.70 -3.25 -20.21
CA GLU A 176 3.36 -2.40 -21.21
C GLU A 176 2.35 -1.57 -22.01
N SER A 177 1.19 -2.15 -22.31
CA SER A 177 0.21 -1.56 -23.20
C SER A 177 -0.62 -0.48 -22.51
N LYS A 178 -0.22 0.79 -22.66
CA LYS A 178 -1.02 1.98 -22.27
C LYS A 178 -2.37 2.09 -23.02
N ARG A 179 -2.68 1.16 -23.93
CA ARG A 179 -3.87 1.23 -24.81
C ARG A 179 -5.14 0.66 -24.18
N HIS A 180 -5.02 -0.07 -23.07
CA HIS A 180 -6.16 -0.68 -22.42
C HIS A 180 -6.58 0.14 -21.21
N SER A 181 -7.47 1.12 -21.42
CA SER A 181 -8.14 1.81 -20.33
C SER A 181 -9.46 1.09 -20.06
N TYR A 182 -9.46 0.22 -19.04
CA TYR A 182 -10.69 -0.41 -18.55
C TYR A 182 -11.30 0.50 -17.50
N SER A 183 -12.58 0.85 -17.68
CA SER A 183 -13.20 1.90 -16.86
C SER A 183 -13.40 1.54 -15.38
N ASN A 184 -13.36 0.25 -15.01
CA ASN A 184 -13.61 -0.23 -13.64
C ASN A 184 -12.72 -1.41 -13.22
N LEU A 185 -11.68 -1.74 -13.99
CA LEU A 185 -10.80 -2.88 -13.72
C LEU A 185 -9.37 -2.40 -13.52
N THR A 186 -8.79 -2.75 -12.38
CA THR A 186 -7.37 -2.51 -12.09
C THR A 186 -6.58 -3.78 -12.36
N VAL A 187 -5.58 -3.74 -13.25
CA VAL A 187 -4.66 -4.86 -13.48
C VAL A 187 -3.45 -4.69 -12.57
N CYS A 188 -3.15 -5.70 -11.75
CA CYS A 188 -2.12 -5.65 -10.73
C CYS A 188 -1.20 -6.87 -10.79
N ARG A 189 0.07 -6.65 -10.48
CA ARG A 189 0.98 -7.72 -10.04
C ARG A 189 0.61 -8.22 -8.65
N PRO A 190 1.09 -9.41 -8.24
CA PRO A 190 0.79 -9.98 -6.92
C PRO A 190 1.06 -9.04 -5.74
N GLU A 191 2.18 -8.33 -5.73
CA GLU A 191 2.56 -7.41 -4.66
C GLU A 191 1.61 -6.20 -4.57
N GLU A 192 1.28 -5.63 -5.74
CA GLU A 192 0.36 -4.50 -5.88
C GLU A 192 -1.05 -4.90 -5.42
N ALA A 193 -1.51 -6.07 -5.85
CA ALA A 193 -2.81 -6.61 -5.47
C ALA A 193 -2.89 -6.89 -3.97
N LEU A 194 -1.83 -7.44 -3.36
CA LEU A 194 -1.80 -7.71 -1.92
C LEU A 194 -1.89 -6.41 -1.11
N ALA A 195 -1.21 -5.35 -1.55
CA ALA A 195 -1.30 -4.04 -0.91
C ALA A 195 -2.72 -3.44 -1.02
N LEU A 196 -3.34 -3.50 -2.21
CA LEU A 196 -4.69 -2.98 -2.43
C LEU A 196 -5.78 -3.78 -1.69
N ILE A 197 -5.71 -5.11 -1.73
CA ILE A 197 -6.63 -5.98 -0.99
C ILE A 197 -6.43 -5.79 0.52
N GLY A 198 -5.18 -5.69 0.97
CA GLY A 198 -4.86 -5.38 2.36
C GLY A 198 -5.45 -4.04 2.80
N LEU A 199 -5.32 -3.00 1.98
CA LEU A 199 -5.94 -1.69 2.22
C LEU A 199 -7.47 -1.80 2.31
N TYR A 200 -8.11 -2.48 1.35
CA TYR A 200 -9.56 -2.71 1.35
C TYR A 200 -10.04 -3.40 2.64
N LEU A 201 -9.35 -4.46 3.08
CA LEU A 201 -9.70 -5.16 4.32
C LEU A 201 -9.51 -4.26 5.55
N ARG A 202 -8.42 -3.49 5.62
CA ARG A 202 -8.17 -2.54 6.73
C ARG A 202 -9.20 -1.42 6.78
N ALA A 203 -9.67 -0.93 5.63
CA ALA A 203 -10.76 0.04 5.52
C ALA A 203 -12.08 -0.51 6.07
N GLN A 204 -12.32 -1.82 5.92
CA GLN A 204 -13.46 -2.55 6.48
C GLN A 204 -13.24 -2.95 7.95
N GLY A 205 -12.11 -2.58 8.54
CA GLY A 205 -11.73 -2.92 9.92
C GLY A 205 -11.09 -4.30 10.10
N GLU A 206 -10.94 -5.09 9.04
CA GLU A 206 -10.33 -6.43 9.10
C GLU A 206 -8.81 -6.33 8.88
N ARG A 207 -8.05 -6.67 9.93
CA ARG A 207 -6.58 -6.69 9.93
C ARG A 207 -6.12 -8.12 10.13
N VAL A 208 -6.13 -8.86 9.02
CA VAL A 208 -5.97 -10.32 9.00
C VAL A 208 -4.58 -10.70 8.51
N ILE A 209 -4.06 -11.79 9.05
CA ILE A 209 -2.80 -12.41 8.63
C ILE A 209 -3.10 -13.89 8.33
N PRO A 210 -2.99 -14.33 7.07
CA PRO A 210 -3.27 -15.70 6.71
C PRO A 210 -2.29 -16.68 7.39
N LEU A 211 -2.83 -17.72 8.02
CA LEU A 211 -2.07 -18.77 8.69
C LEU A 211 -1.71 -19.93 7.75
N ALA A 212 -2.45 -20.05 6.66
CA ALA A 212 -2.26 -21.02 5.58
C ALA A 212 -2.62 -20.36 4.24
N PRO A 213 -2.12 -20.87 3.10
CA PRO A 213 -2.47 -20.33 1.79
C PRO A 213 -3.89 -20.72 1.37
N VAL A 214 -4.52 -21.69 2.05
CA VAL A 214 -5.88 -22.16 1.81
C VAL A 214 -6.56 -22.44 3.16
N GLY A 215 -7.90 -22.30 3.23
CA GLY A 215 -8.70 -22.73 4.38
C GLY A 215 -9.23 -21.59 5.27
N GLY A 216 -9.02 -20.32 4.91
CA GLY A 216 -9.68 -19.19 5.58
C GLY A 216 -9.30 -19.00 7.05
N HIS A 217 -8.13 -19.45 7.47
CA HIS A 217 -7.63 -19.29 8.85
C HIS A 217 -6.75 -18.06 8.97
N TYR A 218 -7.12 -17.14 9.87
CA TYR A 218 -6.46 -15.85 10.04
C TYR A 218 -6.10 -15.58 11.50
N LEU A 219 -4.89 -15.07 11.73
CA LEU A 219 -4.60 -14.26 12.91
C LEU A 219 -5.20 -12.87 12.70
N ARG A 220 -5.92 -12.35 13.70
CA ARG A 220 -6.51 -11.00 13.65
C ARG A 220 -5.80 -10.11 14.65
N LEU A 221 -5.40 -8.93 14.20
CA LEU A 221 -4.80 -7.90 15.04
C LEU A 221 -5.80 -6.76 15.25
N GLU A 222 -5.77 -6.17 16.43
CA GLU A 222 -6.48 -4.92 16.66
C GLU A 222 -5.86 -3.77 15.85
N GLY A 223 -6.64 -2.71 15.64
CA GLY A 223 -6.29 -1.54 14.84
C GLY A 223 -4.88 -0.99 15.13
N GLY A 224 -4.69 -0.53 16.35
CA GLY A 224 -3.41 0.04 16.77
C GLY A 224 -2.27 -0.97 16.78
N LEU A 225 -2.55 -2.25 17.10
CA LEU A 225 -1.51 -3.28 17.15
C LEU A 225 -0.98 -3.61 15.75
N TYR A 226 -1.84 -3.72 14.74
CA TYR A 226 -1.41 -3.95 13.35
C TYR A 226 -0.45 -2.85 12.87
N SER A 227 -0.85 -1.59 13.02
CA SER A 227 -0.04 -0.44 12.60
C SER A 227 1.24 -0.34 13.43
N TRP A 228 1.20 -0.73 14.71
CA TRP A 228 2.38 -0.74 15.59
C TRP A 228 3.39 -1.81 15.18
N VAL A 229 2.92 -3.01 14.83
CA VAL A 229 3.77 -4.06 14.24
C VAL A 229 4.39 -3.56 12.93
N GLY A 230 3.61 -2.92 12.06
CA GLY A 230 4.10 -2.32 10.81
C GLY A 230 5.18 -1.27 11.05
N ALA A 231 4.95 -0.32 11.97
CA ALA A 231 5.92 0.72 12.30
C ALA A 231 7.24 0.13 12.85
N ARG A 232 7.17 -0.93 13.67
CA ARG A 232 8.37 -1.60 14.22
C ARG A 232 9.11 -2.45 13.19
N GLU A 233 8.41 -3.01 12.21
CA GLU A 233 9.02 -3.75 11.11
C GLU A 233 9.69 -2.82 10.10
N LEU A 234 9.11 -1.64 9.86
CA LEU A 234 9.70 -0.60 9.00
C LEU A 234 10.87 0.15 9.65
N LEU A 235 10.96 0.12 10.99
CA LEU A 235 12.02 0.77 11.76
C LEU A 235 12.88 -0.24 12.54
N PRO A 236 13.67 -1.11 11.88
CA PRO A 236 14.51 -2.08 12.56
C PRO A 236 15.52 -1.43 13.53
N SER A 237 16.07 -0.27 13.17
CA SER A 237 17.01 0.50 14.00
C SER A 237 16.40 0.92 15.34
N ALA A 238 15.07 0.99 15.42
CA ALA A 238 14.33 1.33 16.63
C ALA A 238 14.38 0.23 17.71
N TRP A 239 14.76 -1.01 17.41
CA TRP A 239 14.93 -2.05 18.44
C TRP A 239 16.06 -1.68 19.38
N ARG A 240 17.25 -1.43 18.83
CA ARG A 240 18.43 -0.95 19.56
C ARG A 240 18.15 0.40 20.24
N TRP A 241 17.68 1.36 19.46
CA TRP A 241 17.53 2.75 19.88
C TRP A 241 16.49 2.94 20.99
N TYR A 242 15.31 2.33 20.85
CA TYR A 242 14.25 2.49 21.85
C TYR A 242 14.53 1.67 23.12
N THR A 243 15.14 0.49 22.99
CA THR A 243 15.53 -0.33 24.16
C THR A 243 16.52 0.42 25.06
N ALA A 244 17.45 1.18 24.47
CA ALA A 244 18.34 2.04 25.25
C ALA A 244 17.57 3.11 26.04
N CYS A 245 16.57 3.75 25.42
CA CYS A 245 15.69 4.71 26.10
C CYS A 245 14.95 4.07 27.29
N VAL A 246 14.45 2.83 27.12
CA VAL A 246 13.78 2.05 28.17
C VAL A 246 14.74 1.72 29.33
N GLN A 247 15.94 1.23 29.02
CA GLN A 247 16.94 0.90 30.05
C GLN A 247 17.36 2.13 30.85
N HIS A 248 17.64 3.24 30.16
CA HIS A 248 18.01 4.49 30.79
C HIS A 248 16.91 4.99 31.72
N ALA A 249 15.66 5.04 31.26
CA ALA A 249 14.52 5.50 32.06
C ALA A 249 14.33 4.65 33.32
N SER A 250 14.38 3.33 33.19
CA SER A 250 14.25 2.39 34.32
C SER A 250 15.34 2.59 35.38
N ALA A 251 16.59 2.80 34.95
CA ALA A 251 17.71 2.97 35.88
C ALA A 251 17.81 4.37 36.49
N ALA A 252 17.49 5.42 35.72
CA ALA A 252 17.53 6.81 36.16
C ALA A 252 16.29 7.23 36.97
N GLY A 253 15.18 6.49 36.85
CA GLY A 253 13.89 6.87 37.42
C GLY A 253 13.25 8.09 36.72
N ASP A 254 13.59 8.31 35.45
CA ASP A 254 13.08 9.41 34.62
C ASP A 254 12.58 8.89 33.27
N ASP A 255 11.25 8.89 33.11
CA ASP A 255 10.58 8.41 31.90
C ASP A 255 10.63 9.39 30.72
N SER A 256 11.24 10.58 30.86
CA SER A 256 11.25 11.61 29.82
C SER A 256 11.79 11.09 28.48
N LEU A 257 12.89 10.33 28.51
CA LEU A 257 13.49 9.76 27.31
C LEU A 257 12.67 8.59 26.75
N LEU A 258 12.06 7.78 27.63
CA LEU A 258 11.14 6.71 27.26
C LEU A 258 9.92 7.26 26.50
N TYR A 259 9.26 8.29 27.03
CA TYR A 259 8.10 8.89 26.37
C TYR A 259 8.48 9.59 25.07
N LEU A 260 9.63 10.25 25.04
CA LEU A 260 10.11 10.90 23.83
C LEU A 260 10.40 9.87 22.71
N GLY A 261 11.14 8.81 23.03
CA GLY A 261 11.42 7.72 22.09
C GLY A 261 10.15 7.02 21.61
N GLY A 262 9.23 6.72 22.54
CA GLY A 262 7.94 6.11 22.22
C GLY A 262 7.08 6.99 21.32
N SER A 263 7.16 8.32 21.51
CA SER A 263 6.42 9.28 20.70
C SER A 263 6.89 9.32 19.24
N ALA A 264 8.15 9.03 18.94
CA ALA A 264 8.63 8.92 17.56
C ALA A 264 7.94 7.73 16.85
N LEU A 265 7.91 6.57 17.51
CA LEU A 265 7.32 5.34 16.98
C LEU A 265 5.80 5.43 16.85
N GLN A 266 5.12 6.01 17.85
CA GLN A 266 3.66 6.21 17.81
C GLN A 266 3.24 7.15 16.68
N ARG A 267 4.07 8.13 16.34
CA ARG A 267 3.78 9.01 15.20
C ARG A 267 3.90 8.29 13.87
N VAL A 268 4.91 7.42 13.71
CA VAL A 268 5.03 6.58 12.50
C VAL A 268 3.87 5.60 12.39
N GLN A 269 3.47 4.96 13.50
CA GLN A 269 2.27 4.13 13.57
C GLN A 269 1.04 4.89 13.06
N ARG A 270 0.77 6.09 13.61
CA ARG A 270 -0.39 6.89 13.20
C ARG A 270 -0.26 7.41 11.76
N ALA A 271 0.95 7.69 11.30
CA ALA A 271 1.16 8.08 9.91
C ALA A 271 0.80 6.95 8.93
N LEU A 272 1.04 5.67 9.28
CA LEU A 272 0.56 4.53 8.51
C LEU A 272 -0.98 4.48 8.47
N GLU A 273 -1.65 4.73 9.59
CA GLU A 273 -3.11 4.78 9.65
C GLU A 273 -3.68 5.90 8.76
N HIS A 274 -3.06 7.08 8.77
CA HIS A 274 -3.46 8.18 7.90
C HIS A 274 -3.10 7.95 6.43
N ARG A 275 -2.01 7.24 6.13
CA ARG A 275 -1.68 6.79 4.78
C ARG A 275 -2.79 5.90 4.22
N ASP A 276 -3.27 4.94 4.99
CA ASP A 276 -4.42 4.12 4.58
C ASP A 276 -5.65 5.00 4.29
N ASN A 277 -5.97 5.97 5.16
CA ASN A 277 -7.12 6.87 4.96
C ASN A 277 -7.01 7.74 3.70
N VAL A 278 -5.80 8.20 3.34
CA VAL A 278 -5.55 8.90 2.07
C VAL A 278 -5.95 8.01 0.90
N HIS A 279 -5.39 6.79 0.84
CA HIS A 279 -5.66 5.89 -0.28
C HIS A 279 -7.10 5.40 -0.30
N CYS A 280 -7.73 5.13 0.85
CA CYS A 280 -9.15 4.82 0.90
C CYS A 280 -10.02 5.94 0.33
N SER A 281 -9.66 7.20 0.56
CA SER A 281 -10.40 8.36 0.05
C SER A 281 -10.15 8.58 -1.45
N LEU A 282 -8.94 8.33 -1.93
CA LEU A 282 -8.58 8.45 -3.35
C LEU A 282 -9.18 7.32 -4.21
N ASN A 283 -9.41 6.14 -3.64
CA ASN A 283 -10.06 5.00 -4.32
C ASN A 283 -11.59 5.05 -4.30
N GLN A 284 -12.20 6.15 -3.83
CA GLN A 284 -13.64 6.38 -3.89
C GLN A 284 -14.03 7.27 -5.07
N ILE A 285 -15.32 7.36 -5.36
CA ILE A 285 -15.84 8.34 -6.31
C ILE A 285 -15.44 9.74 -5.83
N GLN A 286 -14.68 10.46 -6.65
CA GLN A 286 -14.12 11.75 -6.26
C GLN A 286 -15.19 12.85 -6.25
N ASP A 287 -15.54 13.32 -5.04
CA ASP A 287 -16.40 14.47 -4.78
C ASP A 287 -15.71 15.49 -3.85
N GLY A 288 -16.46 16.47 -3.33
CA GLY A 288 -15.88 17.47 -2.42
C GLY A 288 -15.55 16.91 -1.03
N VAL A 289 -16.26 15.89 -0.58
CA VAL A 289 -16.10 15.28 0.75
C VAL A 289 -14.93 14.31 0.74
N THR A 290 -14.82 13.45 -0.27
CA THR A 290 -13.69 12.51 -0.39
C THR A 290 -12.36 13.23 -0.62
N LEU A 291 -12.39 14.33 -1.39
CA LEU A 291 -11.24 15.22 -1.59
C LEU A 291 -10.76 15.81 -0.26
N GLU A 292 -11.65 16.40 0.52
CA GLU A 292 -11.32 17.00 1.82
C GLU A 292 -10.80 15.94 2.81
N ALA A 293 -11.41 14.74 2.82
CA ALA A 293 -10.98 13.64 3.66
C ALA A 293 -9.57 13.14 3.30
N ALA A 294 -9.25 13.04 1.99
CA ALA A 294 -7.94 12.68 1.50
C ALA A 294 -6.89 13.71 1.92
N LEU A 295 -7.15 15.00 1.65
CA LEU A 295 -6.22 16.08 1.99
C LEU A 295 -6.03 16.20 3.51
N SER A 296 -7.10 16.15 4.30
CA SER A 296 -7.01 16.19 5.76
C SER A 296 -6.15 15.05 6.31
N SER A 297 -6.33 13.83 5.78
CA SER A 297 -5.50 12.68 6.19
C SER A 297 -4.05 12.84 5.76
N PHE A 298 -3.80 13.37 4.56
CA PHE A 298 -2.47 13.65 4.04
C PHE A 298 -1.73 14.68 4.91
N GLU A 299 -2.39 15.78 5.28
CA GLU A 299 -1.83 16.80 6.16
C GLU A 299 -1.44 16.24 7.53
N VAL A 300 -2.32 15.42 8.12
CA VAL A 300 -2.03 14.77 9.40
C VAL A 300 -0.84 13.81 9.28
N ALA A 301 -0.73 13.05 8.18
CA ALA A 301 0.42 12.19 7.94
C ALA A 301 1.73 13.00 7.89
N LEU A 302 1.77 14.14 7.18
CA LEU A 302 2.94 15.02 7.14
C LEU A 302 3.32 15.56 8.53
N ILE A 303 2.34 16.00 9.31
CA ILE A 303 2.55 16.50 10.69
C ILE A 303 3.15 15.40 11.57
N LEU A 304 2.62 14.18 11.48
CA LEU A 304 3.10 13.04 12.27
C LEU A 304 4.52 12.64 11.88
N LEU A 305 4.81 12.55 10.58
CA LEU A 305 6.14 12.22 10.06
C LEU A 305 7.19 13.25 10.49
N LEU A 306 6.90 14.54 10.35
CA LEU A 306 7.82 15.59 10.80
C LEU A 306 8.00 15.55 12.32
N GLY A 307 6.91 15.36 13.06
CA GLY A 307 6.98 15.20 14.52
C GLY A 307 7.77 13.98 14.97
N ALA A 308 7.85 12.91 14.17
CA ALA A 308 8.70 11.76 14.46
C ALA A 308 10.18 12.13 14.28
N VAL A 309 10.53 12.85 13.21
CA VAL A 309 11.88 13.37 12.95
C VAL A 309 12.32 14.37 14.02
N ASP A 310 11.42 15.24 14.49
CA ASP A 310 11.72 16.17 15.58
C ASP A 310 11.95 15.45 16.91
N ALA A 311 11.20 14.37 17.18
CA ALA A 311 11.39 13.57 18.38
C ALA A 311 12.77 12.92 18.41
N THR A 312 13.29 12.46 17.26
CA THR A 312 14.66 11.89 17.20
C THR A 312 15.74 12.93 17.46
N ALA A 313 15.56 14.19 17.01
CA ALA A 313 16.49 15.28 17.33
C ALA A 313 16.59 15.51 18.84
N ARG A 314 15.45 15.46 19.54
CA ARG A 314 15.38 15.65 20.98
C ARG A 314 16.02 14.49 21.75
N VAL A 315 15.89 13.26 21.26
CA VAL A 315 16.60 12.11 21.85
C VAL A 315 18.10 12.26 21.63
N ALA A 316 18.54 12.58 20.41
CA ALA A 316 19.95 12.80 20.10
C ALA A 316 20.55 13.94 20.97
N HIS A 317 19.79 15.01 21.20
CA HIS A 317 20.21 16.09 22.11
C HIS A 317 20.55 15.57 23.51
N THR A 318 19.67 14.74 24.08
CA THR A 318 19.89 14.15 25.41
C THR A 318 21.04 13.15 25.41
N VAL A 319 21.08 12.25 24.42
CA VAL A 319 22.13 11.22 24.28
C VAL A 319 23.53 11.84 24.16
N LEU A 320 23.65 12.94 23.41
CA LEU A 320 24.92 13.63 23.19
C LEU A 320 25.29 14.62 24.30
N GLY A 321 24.43 14.79 25.33
CA GLY A 321 24.66 15.74 26.41
C GLY A 321 24.79 17.19 25.94
N ILE A 322 24.09 17.56 24.85
CA ILE A 322 24.17 18.91 24.28
C ILE A 322 23.55 19.92 25.25
N SER A 323 24.26 21.02 25.52
CA SER A 323 23.76 22.08 26.40
C SER A 323 22.62 22.91 25.77
N GLY A 324 21.64 23.28 26.59
CA GLY A 324 20.50 24.11 26.21
C GLY A 324 19.16 23.48 26.58
N LYS A 325 18.07 23.94 25.97
CA LYS A 325 16.75 23.34 26.14
C LYS A 325 16.55 22.28 25.05
N THR A 326 16.18 21.06 25.45
CA THR A 326 15.88 19.96 24.53
C THR A 326 14.84 20.33 23.47
N ARG A 327 13.86 21.16 23.81
CA ARG A 327 12.81 21.61 22.89
C ARG A 327 13.32 22.43 21.69
N ASP A 328 14.53 23.01 21.80
CA ASP A 328 15.15 23.82 20.75
C ASP A 328 16.01 22.93 19.81
N ALA A 329 16.11 21.63 20.08
CA ALA A 329 16.78 20.66 19.22
C ALA A 329 15.96 20.39 17.95
N GLY A 330 16.63 20.40 16.80
CA GLY A 330 16.01 20.10 15.52
C GLY A 330 17.04 19.97 14.42
N TRP A 331 16.89 18.97 13.55
CA TRP A 331 17.83 18.65 12.46
C TRP A 331 18.04 19.77 11.44
N GLN A 332 17.17 20.77 11.45
CA GLN A 332 17.24 21.94 10.57
C GLN A 332 17.85 23.17 11.25
N SER A 333 18.11 23.12 12.55
CA SER A 333 18.69 24.24 13.31
C SER A 333 20.21 24.22 13.11
N PRO A 334 20.80 25.15 12.33
CA PRO A 334 22.23 25.07 11.98
C PRO A 334 23.13 25.17 13.22
N GLY A 335 22.73 26.00 14.18
CA GLY A 335 23.45 26.16 15.44
C GLY A 335 23.42 24.91 16.33
N TRP A 336 22.31 24.17 16.35
CA TRP A 336 22.24 22.90 17.06
C TRP A 336 22.96 21.78 16.30
N LEU A 337 22.78 21.70 14.97
CA LEU A 337 23.43 20.70 14.12
C LEU A 337 24.96 20.83 14.15
N SER A 338 25.51 22.05 14.26
CA SER A 338 26.94 22.27 14.47
C SER A 338 27.45 21.64 15.78
N LYS A 339 26.66 21.71 16.86
CA LYS A 339 26.98 21.01 18.12
C LYS A 339 26.92 19.50 17.94
N VAL A 340 25.91 18.98 17.24
CA VAL A 340 25.84 17.56 16.89
C VAL A 340 27.09 17.14 16.12
N GLY A 341 27.51 17.91 15.12
CA GLY A 341 28.71 17.59 14.32
C GLY A 341 30.01 17.60 15.12
N THR A 342 30.05 18.30 16.25
CA THR A 342 31.20 18.25 17.17
C THR A 342 31.21 16.97 18.00
N SER A 343 30.04 16.50 18.45
CA SER A 343 29.91 15.33 19.34
C SER A 343 29.76 13.99 18.60
N ALA A 344 29.08 14.00 17.46
CA ALA A 344 28.76 12.85 16.63
C ALA A 344 28.76 13.25 15.13
N PRO A 345 29.95 13.30 14.49
CA PRO A 345 30.09 13.77 13.10
C PRO A 345 29.27 12.96 12.09
N ALA A 346 29.19 11.64 12.24
CA ALA A 346 28.45 10.76 11.35
C ALA A 346 26.93 11.08 11.36
N LEU A 347 26.36 11.28 12.55
CA LEU A 347 24.97 11.68 12.73
C LEU A 347 24.67 13.05 12.10
N ALA A 348 25.57 14.02 12.22
CA ALA A 348 25.41 15.32 11.57
C ALA A 348 25.53 15.24 10.04
N ALA A 349 26.37 14.34 9.53
CA ALA A 349 26.61 14.18 8.10
C ALA A 349 25.37 13.74 7.32
N ILE A 350 24.43 13.03 7.97
CA ILE A 350 23.11 12.70 7.40
C ILE A 350 22.41 13.95 6.85
N PHE A 351 22.53 15.09 7.53
CA PHE A 351 21.84 16.33 7.18
C PHE A 351 22.76 17.33 6.45
N ALA A 352 23.89 16.87 5.93
CA ALA A 352 24.78 17.71 5.14
C ALA A 352 24.09 18.22 3.86
N SER A 353 24.58 19.33 3.33
CA SER A 353 24.00 19.91 2.11
C SER A 353 24.15 18.96 0.93
N GLY A 354 23.05 18.71 0.22
CA GLY A 354 23.01 17.87 -0.98
C GLY A 354 22.86 16.38 -0.72
N THR A 355 22.62 15.96 0.52
CA THR A 355 22.23 14.56 0.82
C THR A 355 20.75 14.34 0.51
N ASP A 356 20.42 13.09 0.16
CA ASP A 356 19.04 12.69 -0.09
C ASP A 356 18.15 12.91 1.14
N GLU A 357 18.71 12.72 2.33
CA GLU A 357 18.05 12.92 3.61
C GLU A 357 17.73 14.39 3.88
N GLN A 358 18.64 15.30 3.52
CA GLN A 358 18.38 16.74 3.60
C GLN A 358 17.27 17.16 2.62
N CYS A 359 17.30 16.63 1.39
CA CYS A 359 16.23 16.87 0.41
C CYS A 359 14.88 16.32 0.90
N THR A 360 14.86 15.11 1.47
CA THR A 360 13.67 14.48 2.05
C THR A 360 13.08 15.33 3.18
N LEU A 361 13.93 15.78 4.12
CA LEU A 361 13.51 16.64 5.23
C LEU A 361 13.02 18.01 4.74
N THR A 362 13.63 18.54 3.67
CA THR A 362 13.20 19.79 3.05
C THR A 362 11.80 19.66 2.46
N ILE A 363 11.54 18.59 1.69
CA ILE A 363 10.23 18.30 1.12
C ILE A 363 9.18 18.18 2.23
N LEU A 364 9.43 17.32 3.22
CA LEU A 364 8.51 17.08 4.33
C LEU A 364 8.16 18.39 5.07
N ARG A 365 9.16 19.23 5.34
CA ARG A 365 8.96 20.53 6.01
C ARG A 365 8.12 21.48 5.18
N LEU A 366 8.50 21.69 3.93
CA LEU A 366 7.83 22.68 3.09
C LEU A 366 6.39 22.27 2.83
N LEU A 367 6.14 20.99 2.53
CA LEU A 367 4.78 20.44 2.42
C LEU A 367 4.00 20.57 3.72
N ARG A 368 4.60 20.32 4.89
CA ARG A 368 3.91 20.53 6.17
C ARG A 368 3.60 22.01 6.41
N ASN A 369 4.46 22.93 5.97
CA ASN A 369 4.24 24.36 6.18
C ASN A 369 3.07 24.89 5.34
N THR A 370 2.77 24.27 4.20
CA THR A 370 1.58 24.62 3.41
C THR A 370 0.29 24.38 4.21
N VAL A 371 0.26 23.36 5.07
CA VAL A 371 -0.85 23.08 6.01
C VAL A 371 -1.10 24.21 7.01
N HIS A 372 -0.04 24.92 7.42
CA HIS A 372 -0.15 26.04 8.36
C HIS A 372 -0.32 27.41 7.70
N GLY A 373 -0.12 27.48 6.38
CA GLY A 373 -0.21 28.70 5.58
C GLY A 373 -1.54 28.79 4.82
N GLU A 374 -1.47 28.92 3.50
CA GLU A 374 -2.66 28.78 2.64
C GLU A 374 -3.08 27.30 2.63
N ALA A 375 -4.22 26.99 3.25
CA ALA A 375 -4.77 25.63 3.29
C ALA A 375 -4.71 24.96 1.90
N LEU A 376 -4.38 23.66 1.86
CA LEU A 376 -4.25 22.90 0.62
C LEU A 376 -5.57 22.96 -0.16
N ARG A 377 -5.60 23.76 -1.24
CA ARG A 377 -6.77 23.84 -2.11
C ARG A 377 -6.71 22.72 -3.13
N GLY A 378 -7.50 21.69 -2.87
CA GLY A 378 -7.72 20.61 -3.82
C GLY A 378 -8.37 21.10 -5.11
N MET A 379 -7.89 20.60 -6.24
CA MET A 379 -8.50 20.74 -7.55
C MET A 379 -8.82 19.36 -8.10
N ARG A 380 -10.04 19.23 -8.64
CA ARG A 380 -10.43 18.07 -9.43
C ARG A 380 -10.08 18.36 -10.88
N VAL A 381 -9.18 17.57 -11.44
CA VAL A 381 -8.81 17.67 -12.85
C VAL A 381 -9.45 16.51 -13.60
N GLN A 382 -10.34 16.85 -14.54
CA GLN A 382 -10.89 15.89 -15.50
C GLN A 382 -10.13 16.05 -16.81
N SER A 383 -9.31 15.07 -17.15
CA SER A 383 -8.72 14.96 -18.48
C SER A 383 -9.79 14.45 -19.46
N SER A 384 -9.71 14.87 -20.73
CA SER A 384 -10.65 14.48 -21.79
C SER A 384 -10.66 12.98 -22.12
N SER A 385 -9.74 12.19 -21.54
CA SER A 385 -9.63 10.74 -21.74
C SER A 385 -9.16 9.96 -20.50
N ALA A 386 -9.10 10.57 -19.30
CA ALA A 386 -8.61 9.90 -18.10
C ALA A 386 -9.50 10.16 -16.87
N GLU A 387 -9.35 9.29 -15.86
CA GLU A 387 -10.01 9.38 -14.55
C GLU A 387 -9.88 10.77 -13.91
N ARG A 388 -10.86 11.12 -13.08
CA ARG A 388 -10.82 12.34 -12.27
C ARG A 388 -9.68 12.23 -11.28
N LYS A 389 -8.66 13.06 -11.44
CA LYS A 389 -7.54 13.14 -10.49
C LYS A 389 -7.81 14.18 -9.42
N THR A 390 -7.39 13.85 -8.21
CA THR A 390 -7.34 14.76 -7.07
C THR A 390 -5.92 15.29 -6.96
N LEU A 391 -5.77 16.60 -7.15
CA LEU A 391 -4.47 17.27 -7.05
C LEU A 391 -4.56 18.45 -6.09
N PHE A 392 -3.45 18.86 -5.48
CA PHE A 392 -3.37 20.11 -4.75
C PHE A 392 -2.25 20.99 -5.29
N GLY A 393 -2.42 22.32 -5.19
CA GLY A 393 -1.42 23.27 -5.65
C GLY A 393 -0.22 23.36 -4.72
N ILE A 394 0.99 23.38 -5.29
CA ILE A 394 2.22 23.67 -4.56
C ILE A 394 2.37 25.20 -4.42
N PRO A 395 2.65 25.74 -3.21
CA PRO A 395 2.85 27.18 -3.05
C PRO A 395 4.02 27.71 -3.87
N ARG A 396 3.82 28.85 -4.51
CA ARG A 396 4.80 29.47 -5.41
C ARG A 396 6.11 29.84 -4.73
N ASP A 397 6.04 30.26 -3.47
CA ASP A 397 7.21 30.70 -2.71
C ASP A 397 8.18 29.54 -2.43
N ASP A 398 7.66 28.30 -2.32
CA ASP A 398 8.43 27.09 -2.04
C ASP A 398 8.74 26.27 -3.30
N GLU A 399 8.12 26.61 -4.44
CA GLU A 399 8.13 25.83 -5.68
C GLU A 399 9.56 25.52 -6.15
N SER A 400 10.44 26.53 -6.22
CA SER A 400 11.81 26.34 -6.70
C SER A 400 12.63 25.36 -5.84
N ILE A 401 12.45 25.41 -4.52
CA ILE A 401 13.18 24.56 -3.56
C ILE A 401 12.62 23.13 -3.60
N LEU A 402 11.29 23.00 -3.65
CA LEU A 402 10.63 21.71 -3.77
C LEU A 402 11.02 21.01 -5.08
N ARG A 403 11.00 21.72 -6.21
CA ARG A 403 11.40 21.17 -7.51
C ARG A 403 12.86 20.73 -7.54
N ALA A 404 13.78 21.52 -6.98
CA ALA A 404 15.18 21.11 -6.86
C ALA A 404 15.32 19.84 -6.02
N SER A 405 14.55 19.71 -4.94
CA SER A 405 14.56 18.52 -4.08
C SER A 405 13.93 17.30 -4.78
N PHE A 406 12.84 17.47 -5.51
CA PHE A 406 12.24 16.41 -6.33
C PHE A 406 13.19 15.93 -7.41
N ALA A 407 13.85 16.86 -8.11
CA ALA A 407 14.84 16.55 -9.13
C ALA A 407 16.02 15.73 -8.58
N ALA A 408 16.52 16.08 -7.39
CA ALA A 408 17.56 15.32 -6.70
C ALA A 408 17.11 13.89 -6.35
N LEU A 409 15.81 13.68 -6.11
CA LEU A 409 15.24 12.42 -5.60
C LEU A 409 14.42 11.63 -6.63
N GLY A 410 14.71 11.79 -7.93
CA GLY A 410 14.10 10.98 -9.01
C GLY A 410 13.26 11.75 -10.03
N GLY A 411 13.13 13.07 -9.88
CA GLY A 411 12.38 13.93 -10.81
C GLY A 411 10.91 14.06 -10.47
N GLU A 412 10.28 15.14 -10.94
CA GLU A 412 8.90 15.55 -10.63
C GLU A 412 7.85 14.45 -10.87
N GLU A 413 8.00 13.65 -11.94
CA GLU A 413 7.08 12.56 -12.28
C GLU A 413 7.00 11.50 -11.16
N SER A 414 8.13 11.15 -10.55
CA SER A 414 8.18 10.17 -9.45
C SER A 414 7.47 10.65 -8.17
N TRP A 415 7.23 11.96 -8.06
CA TRP A 415 6.51 12.59 -6.95
C TRP A 415 5.05 12.91 -7.31
N GLY A 416 4.58 12.49 -8.49
CA GLY A 416 3.23 12.80 -8.96
C GLY A 416 3.01 14.29 -9.21
N VAL A 417 4.07 15.04 -9.52
CA VAL A 417 4.02 16.47 -9.75
C VAL A 417 3.85 16.75 -11.23
N GLU A 418 2.84 17.54 -11.56
CA GLU A 418 2.58 17.99 -12.94
C GLU A 418 2.37 19.51 -13.02
N GLN A 419 2.78 20.08 -14.15
CA GLN A 419 2.57 21.49 -14.45
C GLN A 419 1.21 21.68 -15.10
N LEU A 420 0.33 22.43 -14.42
CA LEU A 420 -0.95 22.89 -14.98
C LEU A 420 -0.89 24.40 -15.25
N HIS A 421 -1.92 24.93 -15.91
CA HIS A 421 -1.92 26.28 -16.52
C HIS A 421 -1.56 27.43 -15.56
N ARG A 422 -1.62 27.25 -14.23
CA ARG A 422 -1.35 28.30 -13.22
C ARG A 422 -0.37 27.91 -12.10
N GLY A 423 0.36 26.82 -12.25
CA GLY A 423 1.35 26.37 -11.27
C GLY A 423 1.50 24.85 -11.23
N PHE A 424 2.33 24.39 -10.31
CA PHE A 424 2.59 22.98 -10.10
C PHE A 424 1.57 22.38 -9.15
N HIS A 425 1.13 21.17 -9.46
CA HIS A 425 0.17 20.43 -8.68
C HIS A 425 0.71 19.03 -8.40
N ALA A 426 0.37 18.47 -7.26
CA ALA A 426 0.78 17.12 -6.87
C ALA A 426 -0.42 16.24 -6.55
N ASP A 427 -0.33 14.97 -6.93
CA ASP A 427 -1.21 13.92 -6.45
C ASP A 427 -0.82 13.55 -5.01
N PRO A 428 -1.70 13.71 -4.01
CA PRO A 428 -1.35 13.47 -2.61
C PRO A 428 -1.06 11.99 -2.31
N GLY A 429 -1.64 11.05 -3.08
CA GLY A 429 -1.37 9.62 -2.93
C GLY A 429 0.04 9.28 -3.42
N VAL A 430 0.37 9.68 -4.66
CA VAL A 430 1.71 9.43 -5.24
C VAL A 430 2.79 10.14 -4.41
N LEU A 431 2.54 11.39 -4.02
CA LEU A 431 3.48 12.17 -3.23
C LEU A 431 3.73 11.55 -1.86
N LEU A 432 2.69 11.02 -1.20
CA LEU A 432 2.84 10.32 0.08
C LEU A 432 3.62 9.00 -0.09
N GLU A 433 3.35 8.22 -1.14
CA GLU A 433 4.08 6.97 -1.43
C GLU A 433 5.55 7.21 -1.76
N ALA A 434 5.89 8.33 -2.40
CA ALA A 434 7.28 8.72 -2.62
C ALA A 434 7.97 9.21 -1.34
N LEU A 435 7.25 9.97 -0.49
CA LEU A 435 7.81 10.59 0.70
C LEU A 435 7.97 9.61 1.87
N PHE A 436 6.97 8.77 2.11
CA PHE A 436 6.88 7.95 3.32
C PHE A 436 8.09 7.00 3.48
N PRO A 437 8.47 6.18 2.48
CA PRO A 437 9.63 5.28 2.60
C PRO A 437 10.93 6.04 2.82
N ARG A 438 11.09 7.23 2.24
CA ARG A 438 12.28 8.08 2.41
C ARG A 438 12.38 8.62 3.83
N VAL A 439 11.27 9.01 4.44
CA VAL A 439 11.25 9.43 5.84
C VAL A 439 11.55 8.24 6.77
N ILE A 440 11.03 7.05 6.48
CA ILE A 440 11.38 5.83 7.22
C ILE A 440 12.88 5.52 7.13
N ALA A 441 13.47 5.62 5.93
CA ALA A 441 14.91 5.43 5.74
C ALA A 441 15.72 6.46 6.54
N LEU A 442 15.36 7.74 6.46
CA LEU A 442 15.96 8.81 7.26
C LEU A 442 15.87 8.51 8.77
N LEU A 443 14.70 8.08 9.27
CA LEU A 443 14.52 7.74 10.68
C LEU A 443 15.42 6.56 11.10
N ASN A 444 15.53 5.52 10.28
CA ASN A 444 16.46 4.41 10.55
C ASN A 444 17.91 4.89 10.63
N LEU A 445 18.36 5.70 9.65
CA LEU A 445 19.72 6.26 9.67
C LEU A 445 19.98 7.08 10.93
N VAL A 446 19.05 7.96 11.30
CA VAL A 446 19.17 8.75 12.54
C VAL A 446 19.21 7.86 13.77
N MET A 447 18.33 6.85 13.83
CA MET A 447 18.26 5.93 14.95
C MET A 447 19.52 5.07 15.05
N ASP A 448 20.12 4.65 13.93
CA ASP A 448 21.38 3.89 13.90
C ASP A 448 22.58 4.74 14.30
N GLU A 449 22.70 5.95 13.76
CA GLU A 449 23.82 6.85 14.04
C GLU A 449 23.72 7.57 15.38
N THR A 450 22.58 7.50 16.08
CA THR A 450 22.48 8.01 17.45
C THR A 450 23.22 7.07 18.40
N PRO A 451 24.28 7.52 19.11
CA PRO A 451 25.11 6.67 19.96
C PRO A 451 24.45 6.47 21.33
N VAL A 452 23.29 5.81 21.36
CA VAL A 452 22.48 5.61 22.57
C VAL A 452 23.22 4.84 23.67
N GLU A 453 24.31 4.15 23.33
CA GLU A 453 25.23 3.49 24.25
C GLU A 453 25.99 4.49 25.16
N HIS A 454 26.02 5.78 24.81
CA HIS A 454 26.61 6.82 25.65
C HIS A 454 25.70 7.22 26.83
N LEU A 455 24.43 6.82 26.81
CA LEU A 455 23.52 7.05 27.94
C LEU A 455 24.00 6.28 29.17
N SER A 456 23.90 6.92 30.34
CA SER A 456 24.18 6.23 31.59
C SER A 456 23.25 5.04 31.78
N HIS A 457 23.80 3.95 32.33
CA HIS A 457 23.08 2.72 32.67
C HIS A 457 22.59 1.88 31.47
N VAL A 458 22.95 2.24 30.24
CA VAL A 458 22.60 1.45 29.06
C VAL A 458 23.66 0.38 28.80
N VAL A 459 23.22 -0.89 28.75
CA VAL A 459 24.03 -2.05 28.34
C VAL A 459 23.23 -2.87 27.35
N LEU A 460 23.47 -2.62 26.07
CA LEU A 460 22.81 -3.33 24.98
C LEU A 460 23.50 -4.67 24.70
N LYS A 461 22.68 -5.70 24.49
CA LYS A 461 23.09 -7.04 24.08
C LYS A 461 22.53 -7.31 22.68
N PRO A 462 23.08 -8.27 21.91
CA PRO A 462 22.54 -8.60 20.58
C PRO A 462 21.03 -8.87 20.57
N ALA A 463 20.49 -9.56 21.59
CA ALA A 463 19.05 -9.81 21.72
C ALA A 463 18.20 -8.53 21.87
N HIS A 464 18.76 -7.41 22.36
CA HIS A 464 18.06 -6.13 22.48
C HIS A 464 17.95 -5.38 21.14
N MET A 465 18.69 -5.83 20.13
CA MET A 465 18.69 -5.24 18.78
C MET A 465 17.69 -5.95 17.85
N LEU A 466 17.03 -6.99 18.34
CA LEU A 466 16.09 -7.81 17.59
C LEU A 466 14.66 -7.63 18.12
N PRO A 467 13.64 -7.89 17.29
CA PRO A 467 12.28 -8.09 17.77
C PRO A 467 12.24 -9.17 18.86
N PRO A 468 11.27 -9.12 19.80
CA PRO A 468 11.14 -10.15 20.82
C PRO A 468 10.90 -11.51 20.19
N GLU A 469 11.45 -12.56 20.83
CA GLU A 469 11.12 -13.95 20.52
C GLU A 469 9.70 -14.25 20.97
N ASP A 470 8.73 -13.81 20.18
CA ASP A 470 7.33 -14.10 20.39
C ASP A 470 7.05 -15.60 20.18
N ARG A 471 6.04 -16.11 20.89
CA ARG A 471 5.48 -17.43 20.61
C ARG A 471 5.13 -17.54 19.12
N PRO A 472 5.11 -18.75 18.54
CA PRO A 472 4.61 -18.93 17.18
C PRO A 472 3.27 -18.21 17.00
N LEU A 473 3.18 -17.37 15.97
CA LEU A 473 2.01 -16.52 15.66
C LEU A 473 1.75 -15.35 16.62
N GLY A 474 2.73 -14.93 17.43
CA GLY A 474 2.65 -13.68 18.18
C GLY A 474 2.70 -12.43 17.27
N PRO A 475 2.29 -11.26 17.77
CA PRO A 475 2.25 -10.00 17.00
C PRO A 475 3.60 -9.61 16.38
N PHE A 476 4.70 -9.88 17.09
CA PHE A 476 6.06 -9.63 16.63
C PHE A 476 6.77 -10.89 16.18
N HIS A 477 6.10 -12.00 15.94
CA HIS A 477 6.72 -13.14 15.28
C HIS A 477 7.12 -12.78 13.84
N GLU A 478 8.25 -13.29 13.32
CA GLU A 478 8.78 -12.88 12.00
C GLU A 478 7.74 -12.97 10.88
N ARG A 479 7.04 -14.10 10.80
CA ARG A 479 5.96 -14.33 9.83
C ARG A 479 4.87 -13.25 9.89
N THR A 480 4.49 -12.85 11.11
CA THR A 480 3.46 -11.84 11.35
C THR A 480 3.96 -10.48 10.84
N ARG A 481 5.18 -10.08 11.22
CA ARG A 481 5.75 -8.79 10.83
C ARG A 481 5.95 -8.69 9.32
N ARG A 482 6.52 -9.72 8.69
CA ARG A 482 6.70 -9.79 7.24
C ARG A 482 5.37 -9.80 6.48
N SER A 483 4.32 -10.40 7.04
CA SER A 483 2.98 -10.33 6.44
C SER A 483 2.38 -8.94 6.52
N VAL A 484 2.48 -8.26 7.67
CA VAL A 484 2.06 -6.86 7.80
C VAL A 484 2.80 -5.99 6.79
N ARG A 485 4.13 -6.15 6.65
CA ARG A 485 4.93 -5.40 5.68
C ARG A 485 4.46 -5.60 4.25
N LEU A 486 4.27 -6.84 3.82
CA LEU A 486 3.81 -7.16 2.46
C LEU A 486 2.41 -6.58 2.18
N GLN A 487 1.49 -6.63 3.15
CA GLN A 487 0.16 -6.02 3.04
C GLN A 487 0.16 -4.48 3.12
N LEU A 488 1.23 -3.86 3.62
CA LEU A 488 1.40 -2.40 3.58
C LEU A 488 1.92 -1.92 2.22
N GLY A 489 2.56 -2.80 1.44
CA GLY A 489 3.16 -2.46 0.14
C GLY A 489 4.42 -1.59 0.24
N ILE A 490 5.24 -1.78 1.29
CA ILE A 490 6.45 -0.97 1.60
C ILE A 490 7.69 -1.86 1.80
#